data_AF-A0A834RDC8-F1
#
_entry.id   AF-A0A834RDC8-F1
#
_cell.length_a   1.000
_cell.length_b   1.000
_cell.length_c   1.000
_cell.angle_alpha   90.00
_cell.angle_beta   90.00
_cell.angle_gamma   90.00
#
_symmetry.space_group_name_H-M   'P 1'
#
loop_
_entity.id
_entity.type
_entity.pdbx_description
1 polymer ?
#
loop_
_entity_poly.entity_id
_entity_poly.type
_entity_poly.pdbx_seq_one_letter_code
_entity_poly.pdbx_strand_id
1 'polypeptide(L)'
;MSERITSLADIEDVEIDDFGRFKYILIKASLNDQHKFLVRGFAWASYHADIFDLFESSKSPIKYECVGGGRIEVEPHNKKIKIFGYSQGFGRADHEMSCDLVRKKYKDYEVTWSNDGY
;
A
#
# COMPACT_ATOMS: atom_id res chain seq x y z
N MET A 1 -15.85 -17.60 10.36
CA MET A 1 -14.64 -18.28 9.84
C MET A 1 -13.90 -17.29 8.97
N SER A 2 -12.68 -16.90 9.31
CA SER A 2 -11.88 -16.08 8.37
C SER A 2 -11.51 -16.98 7.19
N GLU A 3 -11.90 -16.58 5.98
CA GLU A 3 -11.49 -17.28 4.77
C GLU A 3 -9.95 -17.33 4.72
N ARG A 4 -9.39 -18.52 4.52
CA ARG A 4 -7.95 -18.66 4.33
C ARG A 4 -7.65 -18.12 2.94
N ILE A 5 -7.01 -16.96 2.86
CA ILE A 5 -6.47 -16.45 1.59
C ILE A 5 -5.40 -17.43 1.11
N THR A 6 -5.73 -18.18 0.07
CA THR A 6 -4.85 -19.19 -0.56
C THR A 6 -4.39 -18.79 -1.95
N SER A 7 -4.88 -17.66 -2.49
CA SER A 7 -4.51 -17.15 -3.81
C SER A 7 -4.10 -15.69 -3.74
N LEU A 8 -3.14 -15.29 -4.58
CA LEU A 8 -2.80 -13.89 -4.77
C LEU A 8 -3.97 -13.09 -5.38
N ALA A 9 -4.86 -13.74 -6.13
CA ALA A 9 -6.00 -13.07 -6.78
C ALA A 9 -7.04 -12.55 -5.77
N ASP A 10 -7.13 -13.18 -4.60
CA ASP A 10 -8.15 -12.84 -3.58
C ASP A 10 -7.76 -11.62 -2.73
N ILE A 11 -6.52 -11.15 -2.85
CA ILE A 11 -6.03 -9.99 -2.10
C ILE A 11 -6.32 -8.72 -2.91
N GLU A 12 -6.89 -7.68 -2.32
CA GLU A 12 -7.03 -6.41 -3.03
C GLU A 12 -5.66 -5.75 -3.30
N ASP A 13 -5.42 -5.30 -4.53
CA ASP A 13 -4.16 -4.63 -4.89
C ASP A 13 -3.94 -3.32 -4.11
N VAL A 14 -5.02 -2.61 -3.75
CA VAL A 14 -4.96 -1.32 -3.07
C VAL A 14 -6.01 -1.26 -1.98
N GLU A 15 -5.59 -0.99 -0.75
CA GLU A 15 -6.49 -0.75 0.38
C GLU A 15 -5.92 0.43 1.17
N ILE A 16 -6.62 1.57 1.10
CA ILE A 16 -6.21 2.83 1.70
C ILE A 16 -7.43 3.53 2.30
N ASP A 17 -7.25 4.37 3.32
CA ASP A 17 -8.33 5.19 3.87
C ASP A 17 -8.81 6.26 2.86
N ASP A 18 -10.11 6.57 2.88
CA ASP A 18 -10.77 7.41 1.87
C ASP A 18 -10.49 8.92 2.01
N PHE A 19 -9.81 9.35 3.07
CA PHE A 19 -9.53 10.76 3.35
C PHE A 19 -8.30 10.97 4.23
N GLY A 20 -7.59 12.07 3.99
CA GLY A 20 -6.55 12.58 4.87
C GLY A 20 -5.15 12.18 4.42
N ARG A 21 -4.16 12.46 5.28
CA ARG A 21 -2.74 12.21 5.01
C ARG A 21 -2.19 11.19 6.00
N PHE A 22 -1.70 10.07 5.50
CA PHE A 22 -1.29 8.94 6.33
C PHE A 22 -0.13 8.16 5.72
N LYS A 23 0.44 7.25 6.51
CA LYS A 23 1.56 6.40 6.08
C LYS A 23 1.05 5.28 5.17
N TYR A 24 1.86 4.88 4.21
CA TYR A 24 1.60 3.71 3.39
C TYR A 24 2.87 2.89 3.18
N ILE A 25 2.69 1.59 2.93
CA ILE A 25 3.75 0.67 2.50
C ILE A 25 3.40 0.03 1.15
N LEU A 26 4.44 -0.26 0.38
CA LEU A 26 4.39 -1.10 -0.80
C LEU A 26 4.85 -2.50 -0.41
N ILE A 27 4.02 -3.49 -0.66
CA ILE A 27 4.28 -4.87 -0.25
C ILE A 27 4.37 -5.75 -1.48
N LYS A 28 5.40 -6.59 -1.57
CA LYS A 28 5.46 -7.69 -2.52
C LYS A 28 4.84 -8.93 -1.89
N ALA A 29 3.70 -9.37 -2.41
CA ALA A 29 3.05 -10.62 -2.02
C ALA A 29 3.44 -11.72 -3.01
N SER A 30 4.00 -12.82 -2.51
CA SER A 30 4.53 -13.91 -3.34
C SER A 30 3.94 -15.25 -2.93
N LEU A 31 3.55 -16.07 -3.91
CA LEU A 31 3.08 -17.43 -3.73
C LEU A 31 3.67 -18.30 -4.84
N ASN A 32 4.52 -19.26 -4.49
CA ASN A 32 5.35 -20.03 -5.43
C ASN A 32 6.18 -19.07 -6.32
N ASP A 33 6.13 -19.22 -7.65
CA ASP A 33 6.85 -18.39 -8.61
C ASP A 33 6.07 -17.13 -9.06
N GLN A 34 4.89 -16.91 -8.49
CA GLN A 34 4.05 -15.75 -8.80
C GLN A 34 4.17 -14.69 -7.71
N HIS A 35 4.08 -13.43 -8.11
CA HIS A 35 4.01 -12.31 -7.18
C HIS A 35 3.15 -11.19 -7.73
N LYS A 36 2.69 -10.33 -6.81
CA LYS A 36 2.10 -9.04 -7.13
C LYS A 36 2.45 -8.01 -6.07
N PHE A 37 2.17 -6.75 -6.37
CA PHE A 37 2.40 -5.64 -5.46
C PHE A 37 1.09 -5.14 -4.87
N LEU A 38 1.14 -4.78 -3.60
CA LEU A 38 0.02 -4.29 -2.82
C LEU A 38 0.35 -2.91 -2.25
N VAL A 39 -0.62 -1.99 -2.33
CA VAL A 39 -0.56 -0.71 -1.63
C VAL A 39 -1.45 -0.80 -0.40
N ARG A 40 -0.88 -0.48 0.77
CA ARG A 40 -1.59 -0.45 2.06
C ARG A 40 -1.28 0.84 2.79
N GLY A 41 -2.30 1.59 3.21
CA GLY A 41 -2.11 2.86 3.90
C GLY A 41 -3.30 3.26 4.76
N PHE A 42 -3.05 3.54 6.04
CA PHE A 42 -4.12 3.78 7.00
C PHE A 42 -3.77 4.92 7.96
N ALA A 43 -4.76 5.74 8.30
CA ALA A 43 -4.65 6.87 9.22
C ALA A 43 -4.40 6.44 10.67
N TRP A 44 -4.84 5.23 11.05
CA TRP A 44 -4.59 4.69 12.39
C TRP A 44 -3.11 4.32 12.62
N ALA A 45 -2.36 4.05 11.54
CA ALA A 45 -1.00 3.56 11.64
C ALA A 45 -0.02 4.70 12.00
N SER A 46 0.55 4.61 13.20
CA SER A 46 1.54 5.57 13.68
C SER A 46 2.89 5.37 13.01
N TYR A 47 3.19 4.15 12.59
CA TYR A 47 4.40 3.76 11.89
C TYR A 47 4.09 2.88 10.67
N HIS A 48 5.03 2.81 9.74
CA HIS A 48 4.94 1.90 8.60
C HIS A 48 4.94 0.43 9.03
N ALA A 49 5.63 0.12 10.13
CA ALA A 49 5.68 -1.23 10.70
C ALA A 49 4.31 -1.70 11.17
N ASP A 50 3.52 -0.83 11.80
CA ASP A 50 2.16 -1.15 12.25
C ASP A 50 1.28 -1.71 11.10
N ILE A 51 1.45 -1.18 9.88
CA ILE A 51 0.73 -1.65 8.69
C ILE A 51 1.26 -3.04 8.27
N PHE A 52 2.56 -3.27 8.36
CA PHE A 52 3.19 -4.53 7.96
C PHE A 52 2.89 -5.67 8.94
N ASP A 53 2.73 -5.38 10.23
CA ASP A 53 2.39 -6.36 11.29
C ASP A 53 1.08 -7.12 11.00
N LEU A 54 0.15 -6.51 10.24
CA LEU A 54 -1.06 -7.14 9.74
C LEU A 54 -0.78 -8.38 8.87
N PHE A 55 0.37 -8.40 8.19
CA PHE A 55 0.76 -9.44 7.25
C PHE A 55 1.67 -10.50 7.89
N GLU A 56 2.53 -10.10 8.84
CA GLU A 56 3.41 -11.01 9.57
C GLU A 56 2.65 -12.07 10.38
N SER A 57 1.48 -11.69 10.89
CA SER A 57 0.62 -12.55 11.72
C SER A 57 -0.22 -13.54 10.90
N SER A 58 -0.21 -13.45 9.56
CA SER A 58 -1.08 -14.25 8.72
C SER A 58 -0.57 -15.69 8.59
N LYS A 59 -1.41 -16.68 8.96
CA LYS A 59 -1.15 -18.10 8.68
C LYS A 59 -1.47 -18.44 7.22
N SER A 60 -0.89 -17.71 6.28
CA SER A 60 -1.06 -17.88 4.84
C SER A 60 0.21 -18.50 4.23
N PRO A 61 0.10 -19.33 3.16
CA PRO A 61 1.26 -19.74 2.36
C PRO A 61 1.90 -18.57 1.59
N ILE A 62 1.26 -17.41 1.57
CA ILE A 62 1.73 -16.20 0.88
C ILE A 62 2.82 -15.53 1.72
N LYS A 63 3.95 -15.25 1.08
CA LYS A 63 5.05 -14.49 1.67
C LYS A 63 4.86 -13.01 1.37
N TYR A 64 4.90 -12.18 2.40
CA TYR A 64 4.82 -10.73 2.29
C TYR A 64 6.18 -10.12 2.61
N GLU A 65 6.62 -9.19 1.76
CA GLU A 65 7.84 -8.41 1.94
C GLU A 65 7.51 -6.93 1.79
N CYS A 66 7.81 -6.13 2.80
CA CYS A 66 7.71 -4.67 2.70
C CYS A 66 8.90 -4.15 1.87
N VAL A 67 8.63 -3.69 0.64
CA VAL A 67 9.66 -3.20 -0.29
C VAL A 67 9.85 -1.68 -0.24
N GLY A 68 9.31 -1.05 0.80
CA GLY A 68 9.43 0.38 1.08
C GLY A 68 8.11 1.01 1.51
N GLY A 69 8.15 2.30 1.82
CA GLY A 69 6.94 3.05 2.10
C GLY A 69 7.06 4.54 1.81
N GLY A 70 6.05 5.27 2.26
CA GLY A 70 5.95 6.72 2.14
C GLY A 70 4.68 7.22 2.82
N ARG A 71 4.06 8.25 2.26
CA ARG A 71 2.76 8.78 2.65
C ARG A 71 1.83 8.86 1.45
N ILE A 72 0.55 8.75 1.74
CA ILE A 72 -0.54 9.02 0.82
C ILE A 72 -1.38 10.16 1.42
N GLU A 73 -1.78 11.09 0.57
CA GLU A 73 -2.76 12.13 0.87
C GLU A 73 -3.95 11.96 -0.06
N VAL A 74 -5.13 11.74 0.51
CA VAL A 74 -6.40 11.56 -0.20
C VAL A 74 -7.30 12.75 0.04
N GLU A 75 -7.63 13.45 -1.05
CA GLU A 75 -8.54 14.59 -1.08
C GLU A 75 -9.78 14.23 -1.92
N PRO A 76 -10.83 13.62 -1.32
CA PRO A 76 -11.98 13.11 -2.05
C PRO A 76 -12.80 14.22 -2.71
N HIS A 77 -12.88 15.40 -2.09
CA HIS A 77 -13.58 16.56 -2.68
C HIS A 77 -12.92 17.06 -3.97
N ASN A 78 -11.59 17.00 -4.05
CA ASN A 78 -10.82 17.41 -5.23
C ASN A 78 -10.56 16.26 -6.20
N LYS A 79 -10.95 15.04 -5.82
CA LYS A 79 -10.58 13.78 -6.48
C LYS A 79 -9.07 13.68 -6.72
N LYS A 80 -8.27 13.97 -5.69
CA LYS A 80 -6.80 13.90 -5.77
C LYS A 80 -6.25 12.88 -4.80
N ILE A 81 -5.26 12.12 -5.27
CA ILE A 81 -4.42 11.27 -4.43
C ILE A 81 -2.96 11.60 -4.73
N LYS A 82 -2.18 11.90 -3.70
CA LYS A 82 -0.75 12.19 -3.82
C LYS A 82 0.06 11.18 -3.02
N ILE A 83 1.04 10.55 -3.66
CA ILE A 83 1.94 9.56 -3.06
C ILE A 83 3.36 10.14 -2.96
N PHE A 84 3.99 10.13 -1.80
CA PHE A 84 5.28 10.79 -1.61
C PHE A 84 6.08 10.34 -0.38
N GLY A 85 7.26 10.91 -0.19
CA GLY A 85 8.10 10.74 0.99
C GLY A 85 8.74 9.36 1.13
N TYR A 86 8.97 8.89 2.36
CA TYR A 86 9.65 7.60 2.58
C TYR A 86 9.28 6.98 3.94
N SER A 87 9.55 5.69 4.10
CA SER A 87 9.54 5.01 5.40
C SER A 87 10.92 5.11 6.05
N GLN A 88 10.98 5.49 7.34
CA GLN A 88 12.23 5.49 8.08
C GLN A 88 12.79 4.07 8.28
N GLY A 89 11.92 3.07 8.43
CA GLY A 89 12.32 1.68 8.67
C GLY A 89 12.52 0.85 7.40
N PHE A 90 11.75 1.12 6.35
CA PHE A 90 11.75 0.33 5.11
C PHE A 90 12.33 1.06 3.91
N GLY A 91 12.72 2.33 4.06
CA GLY A 91 13.16 3.16 2.94
C GLY A 91 12.00 3.66 2.07
N ARG A 92 12.36 4.23 0.92
CA ARG A 92 11.40 4.78 -0.04
C ARG A 92 10.87 3.68 -0.95
N ALA A 93 9.54 3.55 -1.04
CA ALA A 93 8.89 2.67 -2.01
C ALA A 93 9.06 3.18 -3.45
N ASP A 94 8.82 2.30 -4.42
CA ASP A 94 8.54 2.72 -5.80
C ASP A 94 7.16 3.41 -5.85
N HIS A 95 7.17 4.74 -5.82
CA HIS A 95 5.94 5.54 -5.82
C HIS A 95 5.23 5.53 -7.16
N GLU A 96 5.96 5.34 -8.26
CA GLU A 96 5.37 5.25 -9.59
C GLU A 96 4.53 3.97 -9.69
N MET A 97 5.10 2.83 -9.28
CA MET A 97 4.37 1.57 -9.18
C MET A 97 3.15 1.66 -8.26
N SER A 98 3.32 2.30 -7.10
CA SER A 98 2.21 2.51 -6.16
C SER A 98 1.10 3.37 -6.78
N CYS A 99 1.47 4.42 -7.52
CA CYS A 99 0.56 5.30 -8.22
C CYS A 99 -0.23 4.56 -9.29
N ASP A 100 0.42 3.69 -10.07
CA ASP A 100 -0.24 2.90 -11.11
C ASP A 100 -1.24 1.88 -10.54
N LEU A 101 -0.95 1.27 -9.39
CA LEU A 101 -1.91 0.41 -8.69
C LEU A 101 -3.12 1.23 -8.21
N VAL A 102 -2.87 2.38 -7.58
CA VAL A 102 -3.93 3.26 -7.08
C VAL A 102 -4.82 3.77 -8.21
N ARG A 103 -4.27 4.15 -9.37
CA ARG A 103 -5.04 4.56 -10.56
C ARG A 103 -5.99 3.48 -11.07
N LYS A 104 -5.63 2.20 -10.95
CA LYS A 104 -6.51 1.08 -11.36
C LYS A 104 -7.78 1.01 -10.50
N LYS A 105 -7.68 1.32 -9.20
CA LYS A 105 -8.81 1.35 -8.26
C LYS A 105 -9.56 2.68 -8.30
N TYR A 106 -8.85 3.81 -8.29
CA TYR A 106 -9.38 5.17 -8.24
C TYR A 106 -9.36 5.83 -9.63
N LYS A 107 -10.13 5.28 -10.57
CA LYS A 107 -10.09 5.68 -11.99
C LYS A 107 -10.53 7.11 -12.27
N ASP A 108 -11.31 7.70 -11.37
CA ASP A 108 -11.83 9.06 -11.49
C ASP A 108 -11.02 10.08 -10.67
N TYR A 109 -9.91 9.67 -10.06
CA TYR A 109 -9.00 10.54 -9.32
C TYR A 109 -7.76 10.90 -10.13
N GLU A 110 -7.29 12.13 -9.95
CA GLU A 110 -5.94 12.53 -10.31
C GLU A 110 -4.96 11.94 -9.29
N VAL A 111 -4.23 10.90 -9.68
CA VAL A 111 -3.21 10.26 -8.85
C VAL A 111 -1.83 10.71 -9.29
N THR A 112 -1.07 11.31 -8.37
CA THR A 112 0.27 11.85 -8.61
C THR A 112 1.27 11.28 -7.62
N TRP A 113 2.56 11.34 -7.97
CA TRP A 113 3.63 10.97 -7.06
C TRP A 113 4.78 11.98 -7.09
N SER A 114 5.55 12.04 -6.00
CA SER A 114 6.83 12.75 -5.94
C SER A 114 7.77 12.03 -4.99
N ASN A 115 9.08 12.09 -5.27
CA ASN A 115 10.12 11.59 -4.37
C ASN A 115 10.47 12.56 -3.22
N ASP A 116 9.84 13.73 -3.20
CA ASP A 116 10.10 14.78 -2.23
C ASP A 116 9.22 14.65 -0.99
N GLY A 117 9.70 15.28 0.09
CA GLY A 117 8.94 15.52 1.31
C GLY A 117 9.04 14.42 2.37
N TYR A 118 8.58 14.78 3.56
CA TYR A 118 8.23 13.86 4.65
C TYR A 118 6.78 14.20 5.03
#